data_AF-A0AA93HGG3-F1
#
_entry.id   AF-A0AA93HGG3-F1
#
_cell.length_a   1.000
_cell.length_b   1.000
_cell.length_c   1.000
_cell.angle_alpha   90.00
_cell.angle_beta   90.00
_cell.angle_gamma   90.00
#
_symmetry.space_group_name_H-M   'P 1'
#
loop_
_entity.id
_entity.type
_entity.pdbx_description
1 polymer ?
#
loop_
_entity_poly.entity_id
_entity_poly.type
_entity_poly.pdbx_seq_one_letter_code
_entity_poly.pdbx_strand_id
1 'polypeptide(L)' 'MKALSGTAGEKAERALAAGCDVVLDCWARMPEMVEIVSRIPDAPAACLDRLARAMGSVGAAEDVPLAELLAKRDALLELR' A
#
# COMPACT_ATOMS: atom_id res chain seq x y z
N MET A 1 -0.38 8.74 -8.83
CA MET A 1 -1.04 10.06 -8.91
C MET A 1 -0.01 11.15 -9.22
N LYS A 2 -0.32 12.15 -10.06
CA LYS A 2 0.62 13.19 -10.55
C LYS A 2 0.71 14.44 -9.66
N ALA A 3 0.45 14.32 -8.36
CA ALA A 3 0.50 15.45 -7.42
C ALA A 3 1.95 15.91 -7.12
N LEU A 4 2.91 14.99 -7.24
CA LEU A 4 4.32 15.24 -7.04
C LEU A 4 5.07 15.11 -8.37
N SER A 5 5.96 16.05 -8.66
CA SER A 5 6.83 16.04 -9.84
C SER A 5 8.05 15.13 -9.66
N GLY A 6 8.72 14.74 -10.74
CA GLY A 6 9.95 13.95 -10.68
C GLY A 6 9.77 12.43 -10.78
N THR A 7 10.85 11.70 -10.56
CA THR A 7 10.93 10.24 -10.73
C THR A 7 10.17 9.48 -9.63
N ALA A 8 9.98 8.17 -9.79
CA ALA A 8 9.31 7.33 -8.80
C ALA A 8 10.05 7.37 -7.45
N GLY A 9 11.38 7.23 -7.49
CA GLY A 9 12.23 7.31 -6.32
C GLY A 9 12.18 8.68 -5.62
N GLU A 10 12.24 9.78 -6.37
CA GLU A 10 12.13 11.14 -5.81
C GLU A 10 10.78 11.39 -5.13
N LYS A 11 9.71 10.85 -5.70
CA LYS A 11 8.38 10.93 -5.09
C LYS A 11 8.30 10.12 -3.80
N ALA A 12 8.88 8.93 -3.76
CA ALA A 12 8.90 8.09 -2.57
C ALA A 12 9.70 8.73 -1.43
N GLU A 13 10.92 9.19 -1.72
CA GLU A 13 11.79 9.88 -0.78
C GLU A 13 11.10 11.10 -0.14
N ARG A 14 10.48 11.96 -0.96
CA ARG A 14 9.76 13.14 -0.44
C ARG A 14 8.52 12.78 0.37
N ALA A 15 7.79 11.74 0.00
CA ALA A 15 6.63 11.29 0.77
C ALA A 15 7.04 10.79 2.16
N LEU A 16 8.13 10.01 2.24
CA LEU A 16 8.69 9.58 3.53
C LEU A 16 9.21 10.77 4.35
N ALA A 17 9.94 11.70 3.72
CA ALA A 17 10.42 12.91 4.38
C ALA A 17 9.28 13.81 4.92
N ALA A 18 8.10 13.76 4.28
CA ALA A 18 6.90 14.45 4.75
C ALA A 18 6.19 13.75 5.93
N GLY A 19 6.67 12.57 6.34
CA GLY A 19 6.16 11.83 7.50
C GLY A 19 5.28 10.63 7.18
N CYS A 20 5.20 10.19 5.91
CA CYS A 20 4.56 8.92 5.58
C CYS A 20 5.39 7.74 6.13
N ASP A 21 4.71 6.71 6.63
CA ASP A 21 5.36 5.45 7.04
C ASP A 21 5.71 4.56 5.85
N VAL A 22 4.84 4.52 4.83
CA VAL A 22 4.94 3.65 3.65
C VAL A 22 4.48 4.41 2.41
N VAL A 23 5.15 4.17 1.27
CA VAL A 23 4.76 4.67 -0.06
C VAL A 23 4.35 3.50 -0.94
N LEU A 24 3.22 3.64 -1.63
CA LEU A 24 2.70 2.61 -2.54
C LEU A 24 2.98 2.99 -4.00
N ASP A 25 3.71 2.12 -4.72
CA ASP A 25 3.77 2.12 -6.18
C ASP A 25 2.88 1.01 -6.76
N CYS A 26 1.70 1.39 -7.25
CA CYS A 26 0.70 0.46 -7.77
C CYS A 26 0.81 0.22 -9.29
N TRP A 27 1.83 0.76 -9.99
CA TRP A 27 1.98 0.57 -11.44
C TRP A 27 2.71 -0.73 -11.79
N ALA A 28 3.49 -1.30 -10.85
CA ALA A 28 4.27 -2.52 -11.04
C ALA A 28 5.37 -2.40 -12.12
N ARG A 29 6.04 -1.25 -12.21
CA ARG A 29 7.19 -1.06 -13.11
C ARG A 29 8.48 -1.38 -12.38
N MET A 30 9.10 -2.52 -12.70
CA MET A 30 10.33 -2.97 -12.02
C MET A 30 11.45 -1.92 -11.96
N PRO A 31 11.74 -1.15 -13.03
CA PRO A 31 12.76 -0.10 -12.94
C PRO A 31 12.44 0.99 -11.91
N GLU A 32 11.16 1.32 -11.73
CA GLU A 32 10.72 2.29 -10.71
C GLU A 32 10.87 1.71 -9.30
N MET A 33 10.52 0.43 -9.11
CA MET A 33 10.71 -0.26 -7.82
C MET A 33 12.18 -0.32 -7.41
N VAL A 34 13.09 -0.62 -8.35
CA VAL A 34 14.54 -0.61 -8.11
C VAL A 34 15.02 0.80 -7.75
N GLU A 35 14.58 1.82 -8.48
CA GLU A 35 14.91 3.22 -8.18
C GLU A 35 14.46 3.62 -6.76
N ILE A 36 13.23 3.28 -6.39
CA ILE A 36 12.67 3.55 -5.06
C ILE A 36 13.54 2.90 -3.98
N VAL A 37 13.79 1.59 -4.07
CA VAL A 37 14.56 0.84 -3.07
C VAL A 37 15.98 1.38 -2.93
N SER A 38 16.61 1.85 -4.02
CA SER A 38 17.94 2.45 -3.95
C SER A 38 18.02 3.81 -3.24
N ARG A 39 16.88 4.47 -2.98
CA ARG A 39 16.82 5.84 -2.45
C ARG A 39 16.22 5.93 -1.05
N ILE A 40 15.35 4.99 -0.67
CA ILE A 40 14.66 5.04 0.61
C ILE A 40 15.44 4.30 1.71
N PRO A 41 15.39 4.76 2.97
CA PRO A 41 16.00 4.05 4.08
C PRO A 41 15.21 2.80 4.46
N ASP A 42 15.82 1.94 5.27
CA ASP A 42 15.11 0.86 5.96
C ASP A 42 14.00 1.42 6.87
N ALA A 43 12.95 0.63 7.07
CA ALA A 43 11.84 1.01 7.93
C ALA A 43 12.30 1.20 9.39
N PRO A 44 12.05 2.36 10.01
CA PRO A 44 12.35 2.57 11.41
C PRO A 44 11.43 1.74 12.30
N ALA A 45 11.83 1.45 13.54
CA ALA A 45 11.05 0.66 14.50
C ALA A 45 9.61 1.18 14.67
N ALA A 46 9.41 2.50 14.71
CA ALA A 46 8.08 3.10 14.82
C ALA A 46 7.15 2.77 13.63
N CYS A 47 7.70 2.66 12.42
CA CYS A 47 6.95 2.23 11.24
C CYS A 47 6.55 0.75 11.37
N LEU A 48 7.48 -0.10 11.83
CA LEU A 48 7.20 -1.52 12.07
C LEU A 48 6.14 -1.72 13.15
N ASP A 49 6.16 -0.94 14.23
CA ASP A 49 5.14 -0.99 15.28
C ASP A 49 3.76 -0.56 14.75
N ARG A 50 3.71 0.48 13.90
CA ARG A 50 2.48 0.93 13.24
C ARG A 50 1.96 -0.14 12.30
N LEU A 51 2.83 -0.77 11.52
CA LEU A 51 2.50 -1.87 10.63
C LEU A 51 1.94 -3.06 11.42
N ALA A 52 2.59 -3.44 12.52
CA ALA A 52 2.12 -4.54 13.37
C ALA A 52 0.72 -4.28 13.93
N ARG A 53 0.44 -3.05 14.41
CA ARG A 53 -0.91 -2.68 14.85
C ARG A 53 -1.93 -2.71 13.73
N ALA A 54 -1.57 -2.20 12.54
CA ALA A 54 -2.46 -2.22 11.38
C ALA A 54 -2.80 -3.67 10.96
N MET A 55 -1.80 -4.55 10.91
CA MET A 55 -2.01 -5.97 10.60
C MET A 55 -2.81 -6.70 11.67
N GLY A 56 -2.61 -6.38 12.95
CA GLY A 56 -3.40 -6.92 14.05
C GLY A 56 -4.86 -6.42 14.09
N SER A 57 -5.19 -5.34 13.37
CA SER A 57 -6.58 -4.85 13.26
C SER A 57 -7.43 -5.69 12.29
N VAL A 58 -6.78 -6.48 11.43
CA VAL A 58 -7.45 -7.38 10.51
C VAL A 58 -7.83 -8.65 11.26
N GLY A 59 -9.12 -8.95 11.31
CA GLY A 59 -9.62 -10.18 11.93
C GLY A 59 -9.13 -11.44 11.19
N ALA A 60 -9.33 -12.60 11.81
CA ALA A 60 -9.08 -13.86 11.12
C ALA A 60 -9.92 -13.94 9.84
N ALA A 61 -9.35 -14.51 8.78
CA ALA A 61 -10.12 -14.80 7.58
C ALA A 61 -11.27 -15.73 7.94
N GLU A 62 -12.49 -15.31 7.63
CA GLU A 62 -13.67 -16.17 7.75
C GLU A 62 -13.68 -17.17 6.59
N ASP A 63 -14.07 -18.41 6.86
CA ASP A 63 -14.24 -19.45 5.84
C ASP A 63 -15.57 -19.24 5.09
N VAL A 64 -15.64 -18.13 4.34
CA VAL A 64 -16.81 -17.76 3.52
C VAL A 64 -16.53 -18.14 2.06
N PRO A 65 -17.43 -18.88 1.39
CA PRO A 65 -17.28 -19.19 -0.03
C PRO A 65 -17.09 -17.92 -0.86
N LEU A 66 -16.10 -17.92 -1.76
CA LEU A 66 -15.80 -16.77 -2.63
C LEU A 66 -17.03 -16.25 -3.39
N ALA A 67 -17.93 -17.15 -3.81
CA ALA A 67 -19.16 -16.79 -4.49
C ALA A 67 -20.06 -15.86 -3.65
N GLU A 68 -20.13 -16.07 -2.34
CA GLU A 68 -20.92 -15.22 -1.43
C GLU A 68 -20.26 -13.84 -1.26
N LEU A 69 -18.93 -13.80 -1.16
CA LEU A 69 -18.18 -12.54 -1.09
C LEU A 69 -18.35 -11.72 -2.38
N LEU A 70 -18.33 -12.37 -3.54
CA LEU A 70 -18.59 -11.73 -4.84
C LEU A 70 -20.02 -11.21 -4.94
N ALA A 71 -21.01 -12.01 -4.54
CA ALA A 71 -22.41 -11.58 -4.51
C ALA A 71 -22.62 -10.37 -3.60
N LYS A 72 -21.99 -10.35 -2.41
CA LYS A 72 -22.02 -9.20 -1.50
C LYS A 72 -21.36 -7.97 -2.12
N ARG A 73 -20.20 -8.12 -2.77
CA ARG A 73 -19.52 -7.03 -3.49
C ARG A 73 -20.45 -6.45 -4.56
N ASP A 74 -21.06 -7.30 -5.38
CA ASP A 74 -21.91 -6.87 -6.50
C ASP A 74 -23.16 -6.15 -6.00
N ALA A 75 -23.78 -6.63 -4.92
CA ALA A 75 -24.87 -5.93 -4.25
C ALA A 75 -24.46 -4.56 -3.69
N LEU A 76 -23.26 -4.43 -3.10
CA LEU A 76 -22.75 -3.16 -2.56
C LEU A 76 -22.35 -2.15 -3.65
N LEU A 77 -21.87 -2.64 -4.79
CA LEU A 77 -21.43 -1.81 -5.91
C LEU A 77 -22.52 -1.58 -6.96
N GLU A 78 -23.74 -2.07 -6.72
CA GLU A 78 -24.87 -2.04 -7.67
C GLU A 78 -24.50 -2.64 -9.05
N LEU A 79 -23.57 -3.59 -9.06
CA LEU A 79 -23.18 -4.30 -10.27
C LEU A 79 -24.23 -5.40 -10.52
N ARG A 80 -24.96 -5.28 -11.63
CA ARG A 80 -25.87 -6.33 -12.12
C ARG A 80 -25.12 -7.36 -12.95
#